data_AF-A0A7C3JJE0-F1
#
_entry.id   AF-A0A7C3JJE0-F1
#
_cell.length_a   1.000
_cell.length_b   1.000
_cell.length_c   1.000
_cell.angle_alpha   90.00
_cell.angle_beta   90.00
_cell.angle_gamma   90.00
#
_symmetry.space_group_name_H-M   'P 1'
#
loop_
_entity.id
_entity.type
_entity.pdbx_description
1 polymer ?
#
loop_
_entity_poly.entity_id
_entity_poly.type
_entity_poly.pdbx_seq_one_letter_code
_entity_poly.pdbx_strand_id
1 'polypeptide(L)'
;MAKRLKKLYQQSDAPRDAGFKNLTWDFDPDERSALRAETRPDGASGTQTATAQAGASGEHPAAAKDQPPGGAPQAGTPQHRPGDPDGLKILREINGYYSGAPEKHLAGFADLKDDGSTTCASWIYCGVFPAPGENRAANRKPDPPDAPGGAQLGWGYTWPANRRIMYNRASADPNGQPWSERKKYIWWDGQKWTGYDVPDFPVTKAPNTRAQPNGVGLDAHDGSDPFIMLQDGVGWLYVPSGLVDGPLPAHYEPAESPVQNPLYTKQQSSPVLKYWKSPGNPLAAAGDPRYPHVMTTYRLTEHYLAGAMSRWNPWLTELQPELFVEISPELAREKAINNLDWVRVSSPRGQVRAKALVTRRMRPLNIGGKIIHQVGMPWHWGYEGLSTGDVVNELTALVGDPNVSIHEGKAFVCNLEKA
;
A
#
# COMPACT_ATOMS: atom_id res chain seq x y z
N MET A 1 -7.89 15.61 -15.93
CA MET A 1 -9.12 14.91 -15.48
C MET A 1 -10.15 15.87 -14.87
N ALA A 2 -9.82 16.64 -13.83
CA ALA A 2 -10.75 17.59 -13.17
C ALA A 2 -11.42 18.58 -14.15
N LYS A 3 -10.66 19.26 -15.02
CA LYS A 3 -11.21 20.15 -16.06
C LYS A 3 -12.18 19.45 -17.03
N ARG A 4 -11.89 18.18 -17.40
CA ARG A 4 -12.79 17.37 -18.27
C ARG A 4 -14.07 16.97 -17.54
N LEU A 5 -13.98 16.58 -16.26
CA LEU A 5 -15.15 16.26 -15.43
C LEU A 5 -16.02 17.50 -15.19
N LYS A 6 -15.42 18.65 -14.84
CA LYS A 6 -16.13 19.93 -14.71
C LYS A 6 -16.90 20.27 -15.99
N LYS A 7 -16.28 20.10 -17.17
CA LYS A 7 -16.93 20.33 -18.47
C LYS A 7 -18.06 19.33 -18.75
N LEU A 8 -17.83 18.04 -18.47
CA LEU A 8 -18.83 16.99 -18.69
C LEU A 8 -20.09 17.19 -17.83
N TYR A 9 -19.90 17.62 -16.58
CA TYR A 9 -20.99 17.82 -15.60
C TYR A 9 -21.42 19.28 -15.47
N GLN A 10 -20.94 20.18 -16.36
CA GLN A 10 -21.20 21.63 -16.27
C GLN A 10 -22.70 21.94 -16.26
N GLN A 11 -23.49 21.16 -17.01
CA GLN A 11 -24.93 21.31 -17.15
C GLN A 11 -25.75 20.33 -16.29
N SER A 12 -25.11 19.49 -15.45
CA SER A 12 -25.86 18.48 -14.67
C SER A 12 -26.43 19.03 -13.37
N ASP A 13 -27.74 19.10 -13.22
CA ASP A 13 -28.40 19.57 -11.99
C ASP A 13 -28.73 18.45 -10.99
N ALA A 14 -28.21 17.24 -11.22
CA ALA A 14 -28.42 16.13 -10.31
C ALA A 14 -27.66 16.32 -8.98
N PRO A 15 -28.29 16.11 -7.80
CA PRO A 15 -27.63 16.27 -6.50
C PRO A 15 -26.35 15.44 -6.34
N ARG A 16 -26.31 14.24 -6.94
CA ARG A 16 -25.13 13.35 -6.93
C ARG A 16 -23.91 13.92 -7.66
N ASP A 17 -24.11 14.86 -8.60
CA ASP A 17 -23.05 15.43 -9.42
C ASP A 17 -22.49 16.74 -8.84
N ALA A 18 -23.07 17.23 -7.73
CA ALA A 18 -22.65 18.48 -7.07
C ALA A 18 -21.16 18.49 -6.69
N GLY A 19 -20.59 17.32 -6.35
CA GLY A 19 -19.16 17.18 -6.06
C GLY A 19 -18.27 17.56 -7.25
N PHE A 20 -18.66 17.23 -8.48
CA PHE A 20 -17.88 17.55 -9.68
C PHE A 20 -17.92 19.03 -10.04
N LYS A 21 -19.05 19.71 -9.77
CA LYS A 21 -19.20 21.16 -9.94
C LYS A 21 -18.40 21.98 -8.93
N ASN A 22 -18.20 21.44 -7.72
CA ASN A 22 -17.47 22.09 -6.63
C ASN A 22 -15.99 21.67 -6.53
N LEU A 23 -15.44 21.01 -7.55
CA LEU A 23 -14.01 20.75 -7.62
C LEU A 23 -13.26 22.09 -7.62
N THR A 24 -12.48 22.36 -6.58
CA THR A 24 -11.74 23.63 -6.47
C THR A 24 -10.41 23.61 -7.23
N TRP A 25 -9.99 22.44 -7.74
CA TRP A 25 -8.63 22.26 -8.28
C TRP A 25 -8.65 22.29 -9.81
N ASP A 26 -7.83 23.17 -10.39
CA ASP A 26 -7.59 23.26 -11.82
C ASP A 26 -6.09 23.11 -12.09
N PHE A 27 -5.70 21.99 -12.69
CA PHE A 27 -4.30 21.76 -13.07
C PHE A 27 -4.01 22.36 -14.45
N ASP A 28 -2.87 23.03 -14.57
CA ASP A 28 -2.37 23.51 -15.85
C ASP A 28 -2.20 22.36 -16.85
N PRO A 29 -2.60 22.55 -18.12
CA PRO A 29 -2.35 21.56 -19.15
C PRO A 29 -0.84 21.44 -19.45
N ASP A 30 -0.40 20.25 -19.84
CA ASP A 30 0.95 20.02 -20.36
C ASP A 30 1.06 20.54 -21.81
N GLU A 31 1.49 21.79 -21.96
CA GLU A 31 1.76 22.42 -23.27
C GLU A 31 3.26 22.37 -23.64
N ARG A 32 3.97 21.29 -23.25
CA ARG A 32 5.44 21.15 -23.28
C ARG A 32 6.09 22.03 -22.21
N SER A 33 6.03 21.56 -20.98
CA SER A 33 6.58 22.25 -19.80
C SER A 33 8.03 22.72 -19.99
N ALA A 34 8.28 24.02 -19.76
CA ALA A 34 9.63 24.60 -19.68
C ALA A 34 10.45 24.07 -18.48
N LEU A 35 9.83 23.32 -17.56
CA LEU A 35 10.49 22.64 -16.44
C LEU A 35 11.19 21.33 -16.87
N ARG A 36 10.99 20.88 -18.11
CA ARG A 36 11.75 19.77 -18.68
C ARG A 36 13.15 20.28 -18.98
N ALA A 37 14.18 19.61 -18.44
CA ALA A 37 15.54 19.84 -18.90
C ALA A 37 15.60 19.64 -20.42
N GLU A 38 16.23 20.56 -21.14
CA GLU A 38 16.55 20.35 -22.56
C GLU A 38 17.28 19.01 -22.69
N THR A 39 16.78 18.20 -23.62
CA THR A 39 17.15 16.80 -23.89
C THR A 39 18.63 16.46 -23.62
N ARG A 40 18.87 15.38 -22.85
CA ARG A 40 20.14 14.64 -22.94
C ARG A 40 20.35 14.19 -24.39
N PRO A 41 21.55 14.32 -24.98
CA PRO A 41 21.82 13.70 -26.27
C PRO A 41 21.78 12.18 -26.10
N ASP A 42 20.95 11.52 -26.90
CA ASP A 42 20.99 10.08 -27.10
C ASP A 42 22.37 9.70 -27.65
N GLY A 43 23.13 8.92 -26.88
CA GLY A 43 24.51 8.61 -27.25
C GLY A 43 25.18 7.61 -26.31
N ALA A 44 24.63 6.40 -26.21
CA ALA A 44 25.40 5.20 -25.83
C ALA A 44 24.63 3.93 -26.22
N SER A 45 24.51 3.67 -27.52
CA SER A 45 24.20 2.34 -28.05
C SER A 45 25.41 1.42 -27.84
N GLY A 46 25.43 0.71 -26.72
CA GLY A 46 26.35 -0.41 -26.49
C GLY A 46 25.64 -1.74 -26.73
N THR A 47 25.50 -2.15 -27.99
CA THR A 47 25.14 -3.53 -28.34
C THR A 47 26.25 -4.47 -27.90
N GLN A 48 26.05 -5.20 -26.80
CA GLN A 48 26.77 -6.45 -26.56
C GLN A 48 26.10 -7.57 -27.34
N THR A 49 26.75 -7.99 -28.43
CA THR A 49 26.42 -9.22 -29.15
C THR A 49 26.78 -10.44 -28.30
N ALA A 50 25.78 -11.13 -27.78
CA ALA A 50 25.92 -12.51 -27.32
C ALA A 50 25.70 -13.45 -28.51
N THR A 51 26.78 -14.10 -28.94
CA THR A 51 26.76 -15.19 -29.92
C THR A 51 26.25 -16.47 -29.28
N ALA A 52 25.17 -17.04 -29.83
CA ALA A 52 24.80 -18.44 -29.62
C ALA A 52 24.57 -19.09 -30.99
N GLN A 53 25.44 -20.06 -31.32
CA GLN A 53 25.37 -20.91 -32.51
C GLN A 53 24.39 -22.07 -32.29
N ALA A 54 23.49 -22.29 -33.26
CA ALA A 54 22.97 -23.57 -33.79
C ALA A 54 21.88 -23.17 -34.81
N GLY A 55 21.76 -23.65 -36.05
CA GLY A 55 22.32 -24.80 -36.74
C GLY A 55 21.19 -25.40 -37.60
N ALA A 56 21.30 -25.22 -38.93
CA ALA A 56 20.55 -25.88 -40.02
C ALA A 56 19.02 -25.65 -40.11
N SER A 57 18.34 -25.59 -41.26
CA SER A 57 18.63 -25.50 -42.71
C SER A 57 17.25 -25.54 -43.38
N GLY A 58 16.96 -24.67 -44.36
CA GLY A 58 15.75 -24.78 -45.17
C GLY A 58 15.38 -23.49 -45.89
N GLU A 59 15.85 -23.34 -47.12
CA GLU A 59 15.44 -22.27 -48.04
C GLU A 59 14.15 -22.67 -48.80
N HIS A 60 13.17 -21.78 -48.83
CA HIS A 60 12.19 -21.66 -49.92
C HIS A 60 11.76 -20.19 -50.07
N PRO A 61 11.43 -19.74 -51.31
CA PRO A 61 11.52 -18.34 -51.70
C PRO A 61 10.28 -17.50 -51.36
N ALA A 62 10.51 -16.18 -51.33
CA ALA A 62 9.61 -15.12 -50.97
C ALA A 62 8.26 -15.12 -51.70
N ALA A 63 7.18 -14.91 -50.93
CA ALA A 63 5.90 -14.43 -51.42
C ALA A 63 5.49 -13.20 -50.59
N ALA A 64 5.45 -12.04 -51.24
CA ALA A 64 4.87 -10.82 -50.69
C ALA A 64 3.35 -10.99 -50.57
N LYS A 65 2.82 -10.95 -49.33
CA LYS A 65 1.39 -10.71 -49.05
C LYS A 65 1.22 -9.97 -47.72
N ASP A 66 0.76 -8.73 -47.84
CA ASP A 66 -0.08 -7.93 -46.93
C ASP A 66 0.08 -8.11 -45.42
N GLN A 67 0.72 -7.11 -44.80
CA GLN A 67 0.68 -6.87 -43.36
C GLN A 67 -0.76 -6.57 -42.89
N PRO A 68 -1.23 -7.18 -41.78
CA PRO A 68 -2.42 -6.70 -41.09
C PRO A 68 -2.13 -5.34 -40.41
N PRO A 69 -3.12 -4.45 -40.22
CA PRO A 69 -2.92 -3.17 -39.55
C PRO A 69 -2.79 -3.43 -38.05
N GLY A 70 -1.57 -3.73 -37.61
CA GLY A 70 -1.27 -4.11 -36.24
C GLY A 70 0.19 -3.89 -35.92
N GLY A 71 0.67 -2.66 -36.14
CA GLY A 71 1.96 -2.25 -35.62
C GLY A 71 1.96 -2.34 -34.10
N ALA A 72 2.87 -3.14 -33.54
CA ALA A 72 3.17 -3.11 -32.11
C ALA A 72 3.45 -1.65 -31.69
N PRO A 73 2.91 -1.17 -30.55
CA PRO A 73 3.23 0.18 -30.10
C PRO A 73 4.73 0.30 -29.90
N GLN A 74 5.36 1.26 -30.61
CA GLN A 74 6.72 1.71 -30.30
C GLN A 74 6.80 2.01 -28.80
N ALA A 75 7.89 1.57 -28.16
CA ALA A 75 8.16 1.81 -26.74
C ALA A 75 7.99 3.32 -26.44
N GLY A 76 6.87 3.64 -25.80
CA GLY A 76 6.22 4.92 -25.96
C GLY A 76 6.71 6.01 -25.02
N THR A 77 7.02 7.17 -25.60
CA THR A 77 6.68 8.46 -24.98
C THR A 77 5.21 8.40 -24.52
N PRO A 78 4.88 8.80 -23.28
CA PRO A 78 3.49 8.84 -22.83
C PRO A 78 2.64 9.61 -23.86
N GLN A 79 1.55 9.01 -24.34
CA GLN A 79 0.58 9.71 -25.18
C GLN A 79 -0.13 10.77 -24.33
N HIS A 80 0.49 11.94 -24.18
CA HIS A 80 -0.13 13.10 -23.56
C HIS A 80 -1.29 13.55 -24.44
N ARG A 81 -2.51 13.50 -23.89
CA ARG A 81 -3.68 14.04 -24.58
C ARG A 81 -3.78 15.55 -24.29
N PRO A 82 -4.18 16.38 -25.26
CA PRO A 82 -4.47 17.79 -25.00
C PRO A 82 -5.37 17.97 -23.77
N GLY A 83 -4.93 18.79 -22.81
CA GLY A 83 -5.64 19.04 -21.55
C GLY A 83 -5.34 18.07 -20.40
N ASP A 84 -4.38 17.16 -20.54
CA ASP A 84 -3.84 16.39 -19.41
C ASP A 84 -2.99 17.30 -18.50
N PRO A 85 -3.00 17.06 -17.16
CA PRO A 85 -2.25 17.89 -16.22
C PRO A 85 -0.73 17.77 -16.43
N ASP A 86 -0.02 18.87 -16.26
CA ASP A 86 1.44 18.88 -16.26
C ASP A 86 2.01 18.28 -14.95
N GLY A 87 2.56 17.07 -15.07
CA GLY A 87 3.11 16.34 -13.93
C GLY A 87 4.31 17.02 -13.25
N LEU A 88 5.12 17.82 -13.98
CA LEU A 88 6.26 18.53 -13.40
C LEU A 88 5.82 19.77 -12.62
N LYS A 89 4.78 20.47 -13.10
CA LYS A 89 4.18 21.57 -12.32
C LYS A 89 3.56 21.06 -11.02
N ILE A 90 2.84 19.94 -11.08
CA ILE A 90 2.29 19.28 -9.88
C ILE A 90 3.42 18.82 -8.96
N LEU A 91 4.48 18.21 -9.49
CA LEU A 91 5.62 17.78 -8.68
C LEU A 91 6.33 18.97 -8.01
N ARG A 92 6.42 20.11 -8.70
CA ARG A 92 6.95 21.35 -8.10
C ARG A 92 6.08 21.83 -6.95
N GLU A 93 4.75 21.79 -7.08
CA GLU A 93 3.84 22.14 -5.97
C GLU A 93 3.96 21.17 -4.79
N ILE A 94 4.06 19.86 -5.07
CA ILE A 94 4.32 18.82 -4.06
C ILE A 94 5.65 19.05 -3.34
N ASN A 95 6.72 19.37 -4.09
CA ASN A 95 8.03 19.70 -3.54
C ASN A 95 7.99 20.98 -2.71
N GLY A 96 7.44 22.04 -3.27
CA GLY A 96 7.43 23.39 -2.73
C GLY A 96 8.45 24.34 -3.35
N TYR A 97 8.20 25.64 -3.18
CA TYR A 97 8.94 26.77 -3.75
C TYR A 97 8.77 28.02 -2.88
N TYR A 98 9.60 29.05 -3.12
CA TYR A 98 9.46 30.34 -2.44
C TYR A 98 8.28 31.12 -3.03
N SER A 99 7.31 31.54 -2.21
CA SER A 99 6.05 32.11 -2.68
C SER A 99 6.23 33.44 -3.43
N GLY A 100 7.23 34.24 -3.04
CA GLY A 100 7.62 35.46 -3.74
C GLY A 100 8.49 35.25 -4.99
N ALA A 101 8.96 34.02 -5.23
CA ALA A 101 9.81 33.63 -6.36
C ALA A 101 9.50 32.18 -6.79
N PRO A 102 8.33 31.90 -7.41
CA PRO A 102 7.85 30.53 -7.65
C PRO A 102 8.70 29.65 -8.57
N GLU A 103 9.64 30.24 -9.30
CA GLU A 103 10.68 29.56 -10.07
C GLU A 103 11.78 28.95 -9.20
N LYS A 104 11.96 29.45 -7.97
CA LYS A 104 12.93 28.94 -7.01
C LYS A 104 12.30 27.86 -6.14
N HIS A 105 12.68 26.61 -6.38
CA HIS A 105 12.21 25.47 -5.60
C HIS A 105 12.88 25.43 -4.21
N LEU A 106 12.25 24.74 -3.26
CA LEU A 106 12.85 24.44 -1.96
C LEU A 106 13.73 23.19 -2.05
N ALA A 107 14.91 23.22 -1.44
CA ALA A 107 15.87 22.11 -1.50
C ALA A 107 15.49 20.96 -0.55
N GLY A 108 14.77 21.28 0.53
CA GLY A 108 14.27 20.32 1.52
C GLY A 108 13.34 21.00 2.53
N PHE A 109 12.64 20.20 3.34
CA PHE A 109 11.64 20.73 4.28
C PHE A 109 12.22 21.66 5.36
N ALA A 110 13.53 21.65 5.60
CA ALA A 110 14.18 22.57 6.54
C ALA A 110 14.13 24.04 6.06
N ASP A 111 13.91 24.27 4.76
CA ASP A 111 13.77 25.61 4.19
C ASP A 111 12.35 26.19 4.39
N LEU A 112 11.36 25.37 4.78
CA LEU A 112 9.97 25.81 4.97
C LEU A 112 9.86 26.84 6.09
N LYS A 113 8.96 27.81 5.90
CA LYS A 113 8.65 28.89 6.83
C LYS A 113 7.16 28.92 7.14
N ASP A 114 6.83 29.36 8.35
CA ASP A 114 5.47 29.53 8.86
C ASP A 114 4.90 30.94 8.64
N ASP A 115 5.66 31.82 7.97
CA ASP A 115 5.29 33.21 7.68
C ASP A 115 4.62 33.41 6.30
N GLY A 116 4.40 32.32 5.56
CA GLY A 116 3.82 32.35 4.21
C GLY A 116 4.80 32.68 3.08
N SER A 117 6.11 32.80 3.37
CA SER A 117 7.14 33.02 2.34
C SER A 117 7.48 31.77 1.52
N THR A 118 6.99 30.60 1.94
CA THR A 118 7.18 29.32 1.26
C THR A 118 5.85 28.61 1.03
N THR A 119 5.68 28.02 -0.16
CA THR A 119 4.54 27.16 -0.52
C THR A 119 5.01 25.72 -0.66
N CYS A 120 4.29 24.76 -0.09
CA CYS A 120 4.57 23.33 -0.26
C CYS A 120 3.29 22.51 -0.04
N ALA A 121 2.86 21.74 -1.04
CA ALA A 121 1.64 20.95 -0.94
C ALA A 121 1.82 19.68 -0.08
N SER A 122 3.06 19.19 0.07
CA SER A 122 3.35 18.04 0.94
C SER A 122 4.78 18.11 1.50
N TRP A 123 4.92 18.61 2.72
CA TRP A 123 6.22 18.88 3.36
C TRP A 123 7.18 17.67 3.38
N ILE A 124 6.67 16.44 3.57
CA ILE A 124 7.51 15.22 3.57
C ILE A 124 8.17 14.93 2.22
N TYR A 125 7.60 15.44 1.13
CA TYR A 125 8.15 15.33 -0.23
C TYR A 125 9.05 16.50 -0.61
N CYS A 126 9.18 17.53 0.24
CA CYS A 126 10.06 18.66 -0.02
C CYS A 126 11.51 18.18 -0.17
N GLY A 127 12.12 18.48 -1.32
CA GLY A 127 13.41 17.98 -1.76
C GLY A 127 13.36 16.85 -2.79
N VAL A 128 12.18 16.41 -3.24
CA VAL A 128 12.02 15.50 -4.39
C VAL A 128 12.35 16.18 -5.73
N PHE A 129 12.15 17.50 -5.82
CA PHE A 129 12.40 18.31 -7.01
C PHE A 129 13.06 19.64 -6.61
N PRO A 130 14.28 19.61 -6.05
CA PRO A 130 14.91 20.72 -5.34
C PRO A 130 15.29 21.94 -6.21
N ALA A 131 15.35 21.76 -7.52
CA ALA A 131 15.61 22.82 -8.50
C ALA A 131 14.95 22.45 -9.84
N PRO A 132 14.68 23.45 -10.72
CA PRO A 132 14.25 23.17 -12.09
C PRO A 132 15.17 22.17 -12.79
N GLY A 133 14.61 21.16 -13.45
CA GLY A 133 15.36 20.08 -14.10
C GLY A 133 15.86 18.95 -13.16
N GLU A 134 15.86 19.12 -11.84
CA GLU A 134 16.36 18.12 -10.88
C GLU A 134 15.28 17.20 -10.30
N ASN A 135 14.48 16.53 -11.15
CA ASN A 135 13.47 15.58 -10.65
C ASN A 135 14.12 14.31 -10.08
N ARG A 136 14.28 14.21 -8.75
CA ARG A 136 14.91 13.06 -8.10
C ARG A 136 14.06 11.79 -8.19
N ALA A 137 12.73 11.89 -8.26
CA ALA A 137 11.87 10.72 -8.45
C ALA A 137 12.09 10.03 -9.80
N ALA A 138 12.61 10.76 -10.80
CA ALA A 138 12.99 10.22 -12.10
C ALA A 138 14.39 9.58 -12.12
N ASN A 139 15.18 9.66 -11.04
CA ASN A 139 16.52 9.08 -11.01
C ASN A 139 16.50 7.55 -11.15
N ARG A 140 17.41 7.00 -11.96
CA ARG A 140 17.57 5.56 -12.22
C ARG A 140 19.04 5.14 -12.12
N LYS A 141 19.78 5.77 -11.21
CA LYS A 141 21.19 5.47 -10.98
C LYS A 141 21.30 4.49 -9.80
N PRO A 142 21.51 3.19 -10.06
CA PRO A 142 21.71 2.25 -8.96
C PRO A 142 23.05 2.50 -8.29
N ASP A 143 23.18 2.07 -7.04
CA ASP A 143 24.48 1.89 -6.43
C ASP A 143 25.24 0.76 -7.16
N PRO A 144 26.59 0.76 -7.15
CA PRO A 144 27.37 -0.38 -7.61
C PRO A 144 26.91 -1.71 -6.98
N PRO A 145 27.00 -2.87 -7.68
CA PRO A 145 26.53 -4.16 -7.17
C PRO A 145 27.13 -4.59 -5.81
N ASP A 146 28.34 -4.12 -5.53
CA ASP A 146 29.18 -4.39 -4.36
C ASP A 146 29.19 -3.23 -3.36
N ALA A 147 28.36 -2.20 -3.57
CA ALA A 147 28.24 -1.09 -2.64
C ALA A 147 27.69 -1.55 -1.28
N PRO A 148 28.36 -1.21 -0.17
CA PRO A 148 27.89 -1.58 1.16
C PRO A 148 26.61 -0.82 1.51
N GLY A 149 25.74 -1.45 2.31
CA GLY A 149 24.52 -0.84 2.84
C GLY A 149 23.32 -0.82 1.88
N GLY A 150 23.51 -0.91 0.56
CA GLY A 150 22.44 -1.13 -0.42
C GLY A 150 21.31 -0.09 -0.39
N ALA A 151 21.61 1.16 -0.04
CA ALA A 151 20.60 2.20 0.13
C ALA A 151 19.98 2.66 -1.21
N GLN A 152 20.68 2.49 -2.33
CA GLN A 152 20.20 2.85 -3.67
C GLN A 152 19.78 4.32 -3.75
N LEU A 153 20.58 5.22 -3.15
CA LEU A 153 20.22 6.64 -2.96
C LEU A 153 19.96 7.37 -4.28
N GLY A 154 20.60 6.92 -5.37
CA GLY A 154 20.41 7.43 -6.73
C GLY A 154 19.23 6.80 -7.50
N TRP A 155 18.45 5.90 -6.89
CA TRP A 155 17.30 5.25 -7.52
C TRP A 155 15.98 5.78 -6.94
N GLY A 156 15.28 6.57 -7.74
CA GLY A 156 14.11 7.31 -7.30
C GLY A 156 14.41 8.24 -6.12
N TYR A 157 13.37 8.51 -5.32
CA TYR A 157 13.44 9.30 -4.11
C TYR A 157 12.47 8.72 -3.07
N THR A 158 12.94 8.55 -1.84
CA THR A 158 12.10 8.11 -0.71
C THR A 158 11.88 9.27 0.24
N TRP A 159 10.64 9.54 0.64
CA TRP A 159 10.40 10.47 1.73
C TRP A 159 10.66 9.79 3.08
N PRO A 160 11.11 10.52 4.12
CA PRO A 160 11.52 11.92 4.09
C PRO A 160 13.00 12.11 3.71
N ALA A 161 13.32 13.20 2.99
CA ALA A 161 14.70 13.62 2.67
C ALA A 161 15.63 12.53 2.05
N ASN A 162 15.06 11.59 1.29
CA ASN A 162 15.78 10.44 0.70
C ASN A 162 16.31 9.41 1.69
N ARG A 163 15.84 9.41 2.95
CA ARG A 163 16.15 8.39 3.96
C ARG A 163 15.51 7.07 3.57
N ARG A 164 16.28 5.99 3.54
CA ARG A 164 15.83 4.68 3.04
C ARG A 164 15.40 3.75 4.17
N ILE A 165 16.03 3.88 5.33
CA ILE A 165 15.60 3.23 6.57
C ILE A 165 15.27 4.31 7.60
N MET A 166 14.00 4.40 7.99
CA MET A 166 13.58 5.26 9.11
C MET A 166 14.20 4.78 10.42
N TYR A 167 14.40 5.71 11.35
CA TYR A 167 14.97 5.46 12.67
C TYR A 167 16.39 4.88 12.64
N ASN A 168 17.13 5.13 11.55
CA ASN A 168 18.46 4.55 11.36
C ASN A 168 19.49 4.95 12.42
N ARG A 169 19.25 6.01 13.22
CA ARG A 169 20.03 6.32 14.45
C ARG A 169 20.05 5.17 15.45
N ALA A 170 19.00 4.35 15.51
CA ALA A 170 18.92 3.16 16.35
C ALA A 170 19.80 1.99 15.85
N SER A 171 20.40 2.10 14.65
CA SER A 171 21.37 1.10 14.13
C SER A 171 22.76 1.19 14.80
N ALA A 172 22.98 2.23 15.61
CA ALA A 172 24.16 2.43 16.43
C ALA A 172 23.78 2.53 17.91
N ASP A 173 24.74 2.23 18.77
CA ASP A 173 24.64 2.32 20.21
C ASP A 173 24.47 3.78 20.70
N PRO A 174 24.25 4.00 22.01
CA PRO A 174 24.13 5.36 22.56
C PRO A 174 25.36 6.24 22.32
N ASN A 175 26.56 5.66 22.12
CA ASN A 175 27.81 6.37 21.83
C ASN A 175 28.03 6.61 20.32
N GLY A 176 27.12 6.12 19.47
CA GLY A 176 27.17 6.25 18.01
C GLY A 176 28.05 5.24 17.29
N GLN A 177 28.42 4.15 17.97
CA GLN A 177 29.11 3.02 17.36
C GLN A 177 28.09 2.00 16.84
N PRO A 178 28.24 1.47 15.62
CA PRO A 178 27.35 0.43 15.11
C PRO A 178 27.26 -0.77 16.06
N TRP A 179 26.05 -1.32 16.26
CA TRP A 179 25.86 -2.54 17.05
C TRP A 179 26.61 -3.76 16.47
N SER A 180 26.89 -3.74 15.16
CA SER A 180 27.59 -4.79 14.45
C SER A 180 28.32 -4.20 13.25
N GLU A 181 29.63 -4.45 13.13
CA GLU A 181 30.41 -4.00 11.97
C GLU A 181 29.86 -4.56 10.65
N ARG A 182 29.44 -5.83 10.66
CA ARG A 182 28.86 -6.50 9.48
C ARG A 182 27.55 -5.85 8.99
N LYS A 183 26.78 -5.25 9.90
CA LYS A 183 25.45 -4.67 9.61
C LYS A 183 25.41 -3.16 9.87
N LYS A 184 26.56 -2.49 9.96
CA LYS A 184 26.59 -1.05 10.21
C LYS A 184 25.84 -0.30 9.12
N TYR A 185 25.20 0.79 9.51
CA TYR A 185 24.37 1.55 8.59
C TYR A 185 24.67 3.03 8.67
N ILE A 186 24.43 3.66 9.83
CA ILE A 186 24.97 4.98 10.16
C ILE A 186 25.77 4.93 11.47
N TRP A 187 26.71 5.84 11.63
CA TRP A 187 27.58 5.97 12.80
C TRP A 187 28.06 7.41 13.00
N TRP A 188 28.55 7.70 14.19
CA TRP A 188 29.20 8.96 14.49
C TRP A 188 30.68 8.90 14.09
N ASP A 189 31.15 9.83 13.25
CA ASP A 189 32.56 9.89 12.81
C ASP A 189 33.47 10.76 13.70
N GLY A 190 32.91 11.31 14.78
CA GLY A 190 33.57 12.29 15.65
C GLY A 190 33.07 13.72 15.45
N GLN A 191 32.45 14.03 14.31
CA GLN A 191 31.95 15.36 13.96
C GLN A 191 30.49 15.36 13.50
N LYS A 192 30.06 14.30 12.81
CA LYS A 192 28.70 14.16 12.30
C LYS A 192 28.27 12.70 12.19
N TRP A 193 26.96 12.51 12.08
CA TRP A 193 26.37 11.26 11.65
C TRP A 193 26.63 11.07 10.16
N THR A 194 27.23 9.95 9.82
CA THR A 194 27.54 9.55 8.46
C THR A 194 27.20 8.08 8.28
N GLY A 195 27.23 7.58 7.05
CA GLY A 195 26.98 6.17 6.79
C GLY A 195 26.62 5.88 5.36
N TYR A 196 25.91 4.77 5.18
CA TYR A 196 25.43 4.31 3.86
C TYR A 196 24.09 4.93 3.46
N ASP A 197 23.38 5.58 4.38
CA ASP A 197 22.09 6.25 4.16
C ASP A 197 22.13 7.68 4.69
N VAL A 198 21.12 8.46 4.34
CA VAL A 198 20.87 9.77 4.92
C VAL A 198 20.48 9.59 6.40
N PRO A 199 21.16 10.24 7.37
CA PRO A 199 20.78 10.12 8.76
C PRO A 199 19.33 10.59 9.02
N ASP A 200 18.55 9.73 9.66
CA ASP A 200 17.25 10.05 10.25
C ASP A 200 17.43 10.67 11.64
N PHE A 201 18.31 11.67 11.70
CA PHE A 201 18.73 12.34 12.91
C PHE A 201 19.42 13.66 12.55
N PRO A 202 19.46 14.67 13.45
CA PRO A 202 20.27 15.87 13.21
C PRO A 202 21.74 15.49 13.00
N VAL A 203 22.26 15.79 11.80
CA VAL A 203 23.58 15.32 11.33
C VAL A 203 24.71 15.72 12.27
N THR A 204 24.61 16.88 12.94
CA THR A 204 25.66 17.42 13.82
C THR A 204 25.40 17.22 15.31
N LYS A 205 24.30 16.58 15.71
CA LYS A 205 24.00 16.35 17.12
C LYS A 205 24.81 15.17 17.64
N ALA A 206 25.80 15.47 18.47
CA ALA A 206 26.71 14.47 19.01
C ALA A 206 25.98 13.47 19.93
N PRO A 207 26.40 12.19 19.99
CA PRO A 207 25.73 11.16 20.79
C PRO A 207 25.58 11.50 22.28
N ASN A 208 26.53 12.24 22.85
CA ASN A 208 26.54 12.66 24.25
C ASN A 208 25.83 14.00 24.53
N THR A 209 25.23 14.62 23.52
CA THR A 209 24.45 15.86 23.69
C THR A 209 23.28 15.59 24.62
N ARG A 210 23.09 16.46 25.63
CA ARG A 210 21.95 16.36 26.55
C ARG A 210 20.77 17.18 26.06
N ALA A 211 19.58 16.66 26.31
CA ALA A 211 18.31 17.30 26.13
C ALA A 211 18.28 18.62 26.89
N GLN A 212 17.66 19.61 26.26
CA GLN A 212 17.32 20.88 26.87
C GLN A 212 15.81 20.83 27.18
N PRO A 213 15.38 20.73 28.45
CA PRO A 213 13.97 20.56 28.79
C PRO A 213 13.05 21.68 28.28
N ASN A 214 13.58 22.89 28.13
CA ASN A 214 12.88 24.05 27.58
C ASN A 214 13.28 24.34 26.11
N GLY A 215 13.99 23.41 25.47
CA GLY A 215 14.39 23.51 24.07
C GLY A 215 13.20 23.31 23.13
N VAL A 216 13.38 23.69 21.86
CA VAL A 216 12.35 23.56 20.83
C VAL A 216 12.69 22.42 19.89
N GLY A 217 11.69 21.60 19.56
CA GLY A 217 11.86 20.48 18.65
C GLY A 217 12.92 19.49 19.16
N LEU A 218 13.89 19.19 18.31
CA LEU A 218 14.90 18.16 18.62
C LEU A 218 15.91 18.59 19.68
N ASP A 219 15.96 19.87 20.09
CA ASP A 219 16.78 20.29 21.23
C ASP A 219 16.29 19.68 22.55
N ALA A 220 15.01 19.28 22.62
CA ALA A 220 14.42 18.61 23.78
C ALA A 220 14.76 17.11 23.90
N HIS A 221 15.49 16.52 22.94
CA HIS A 221 15.89 15.11 22.95
C HIS A 221 17.37 14.93 23.35
N ASP A 222 17.78 13.79 23.89
CA ASP A 222 19.21 13.48 24.01
C ASP A 222 19.81 13.14 22.62
N GLY A 223 21.13 13.24 22.48
CA GLY A 223 21.86 12.77 21.28
C GLY A 223 21.82 11.24 21.10
N SER A 224 21.33 10.53 22.10
CA SER A 224 21.11 9.09 22.11
C SER A 224 19.73 8.66 21.64
N ASP A 225 18.76 9.58 21.53
CA ASP A 225 17.34 9.25 21.40
C ASP A 225 16.94 9.19 19.91
N PRO A 226 16.69 8.00 19.32
CA PRO A 226 16.69 7.86 17.87
C PRO A 226 15.37 8.24 17.18
N PHE A 227 14.28 8.46 17.91
CA PHE A 227 12.93 8.60 17.34
C PHE A 227 12.49 10.07 17.26
N ILE A 228 13.01 10.79 16.26
CA ILE A 228 12.86 12.26 16.14
C ILE A 228 11.42 12.78 16.02
N MET A 229 10.47 11.93 15.62
CA MET A 229 9.06 12.29 15.49
C MET A 229 8.24 12.01 16.77
N LEU A 230 8.82 11.32 17.75
CA LEU A 230 8.20 11.07 19.04
C LEU A 230 8.58 12.18 20.02
N GLN A 231 7.61 12.60 20.85
CA GLN A 231 7.76 13.76 21.72
C GLN A 231 8.94 13.62 22.70
N ASP A 232 9.19 12.39 23.15
CA ASP A 232 10.24 12.00 24.10
C ASP A 232 11.45 11.33 23.42
N GLY A 233 11.47 11.23 22.09
CA GLY A 233 12.61 10.69 21.34
C GLY A 233 12.81 9.17 21.43
N VAL A 234 11.93 8.43 22.13
CA VAL A 234 12.11 6.99 22.43
C VAL A 234 11.01 6.12 21.85
N GLY A 235 11.33 4.86 21.55
CA GLY A 235 10.36 3.88 21.07
C GLY A 235 9.43 3.41 22.20
N TRP A 236 8.12 3.51 21.99
CA TRP A 236 7.12 3.20 23.01
C TRP A 236 6.79 1.70 23.08
N LEU A 237 7.12 1.07 24.21
CA LEU A 237 6.55 -0.23 24.61
C LEU A 237 5.17 -0.04 25.25
N TYR A 238 5.04 1.00 26.08
CA TYR A 238 3.78 1.50 26.61
C TYR A 238 3.40 2.75 25.82
N VAL A 239 2.23 2.77 25.18
CA VAL A 239 1.79 3.87 24.32
C VAL A 239 0.97 4.88 25.14
N PRO A 240 1.52 6.06 25.48
CA PRO A 240 0.88 6.98 26.42
C PRO A 240 -0.28 7.78 25.80
N SER A 241 -0.36 7.86 24.47
CA SER A 241 -1.39 8.64 23.78
C SER A 241 -1.66 8.11 22.37
N GLY A 242 -2.82 8.47 21.82
CA GLY A 242 -3.20 8.19 20.42
C GLY A 242 -4.03 6.93 20.22
N LEU A 243 -3.87 5.90 21.05
CA LEU A 243 -4.70 4.69 21.00
C LEU A 243 -5.97 4.82 21.86
N VAL A 244 -7.10 4.35 21.34
CA VAL A 244 -8.39 4.38 22.06
C VAL A 244 -8.68 3.09 22.84
N ASP A 245 -7.94 2.02 22.55
CA ASP A 245 -8.16 0.65 23.06
C ASP A 245 -7.11 0.18 24.07
N GLY A 246 -6.20 1.08 24.47
CA GLY A 246 -5.28 0.89 25.59
C GLY A 246 -3.82 1.14 25.24
N PRO A 247 -2.95 1.30 26.26
CA PRO A 247 -1.53 1.60 26.07
C PRO A 247 -0.68 0.34 25.77
N LEU A 248 -1.25 -0.84 25.95
CA LEU A 248 -0.64 -2.15 25.70
C LEU A 248 -1.65 -3.02 24.93
N PRO A 249 -1.19 -3.85 23.99
CA PRO A 249 -2.07 -4.79 23.30
C PRO A 249 -2.74 -5.77 24.28
N ALA A 250 -4.04 -5.98 24.09
CA ALA A 250 -4.81 -6.98 24.82
C ALA A 250 -5.62 -7.82 23.82
N HIS A 251 -5.74 -9.12 24.08
CA HIS A 251 -6.50 -10.01 23.21
C HIS A 251 -8.00 -9.87 23.45
N TYR A 252 -8.76 -9.59 22.40
CA TYR A 252 -10.20 -9.71 22.38
C TYR A 252 -10.62 -10.57 21.19
N GLU A 253 -11.71 -11.33 21.32
CA GLU A 253 -12.26 -12.08 20.19
C GLU A 253 -12.80 -11.12 19.12
N PRO A 254 -12.84 -11.53 17.85
CA PRO A 254 -13.57 -10.81 16.81
C PRO A 254 -15.02 -10.53 17.21
N ALA A 255 -15.69 -9.59 16.54
CA ALA A 255 -17.07 -9.24 16.86
C ALA A 255 -18.03 -10.43 16.69
N GLU A 256 -17.70 -11.33 15.76
CA GLU A 256 -18.33 -12.64 15.62
C GLU A 256 -17.26 -13.73 15.78
N SER A 257 -17.46 -14.62 16.76
CA SER A 257 -16.53 -15.73 17.01
C SER A 257 -17.32 -17.01 17.25
N PRO A 258 -16.85 -18.18 16.75
CA PRO A 258 -17.47 -19.47 17.07
C PRO A 258 -17.16 -19.94 18.51
N VAL A 259 -16.31 -19.21 19.23
CA VAL A 259 -15.90 -19.52 20.60
C VAL A 259 -16.13 -18.33 21.53
N GLN A 260 -16.17 -18.62 22.83
CA GLN A 260 -16.16 -17.60 23.87
C GLN A 260 -14.72 -17.17 24.15
N ASN A 261 -14.52 -15.90 24.52
CA ASN A 261 -13.21 -15.37 24.87
C ASN A 261 -12.64 -16.15 26.08
N PRO A 262 -11.50 -16.84 25.93
CA PRO A 262 -10.93 -17.65 26.99
C PRO A 262 -10.24 -16.83 28.10
N LEU A 263 -9.84 -15.59 27.80
CA LEU A 263 -9.14 -14.71 28.75
C LEU A 263 -10.11 -13.84 29.55
N TYR A 264 -11.17 -13.35 28.90
CA TYR A 264 -12.10 -12.39 29.48
C TYR A 264 -13.54 -12.89 29.37
N THR A 265 -14.01 -13.65 30.38
CA THR A 265 -15.33 -14.27 30.38
C THR A 265 -16.52 -13.29 30.33
N LYS A 266 -16.28 -12.02 30.66
CA LYS A 266 -17.28 -10.94 30.62
C LYS A 266 -17.12 -9.99 29.43
N GLN A 267 -16.00 -10.06 28.71
CA GLN A 267 -15.67 -9.13 27.63
C GLN A 267 -15.23 -9.90 26.39
N GLN A 268 -16.18 -10.21 25.52
CA GLN A 268 -15.95 -11.02 24.33
C GLN A 268 -14.99 -10.31 23.36
N SER A 269 -15.44 -9.19 22.80
CA SER A 269 -14.74 -8.40 21.79
C SER A 269 -14.23 -7.08 22.37
N SER A 270 -13.47 -6.30 21.59
CA SER A 270 -12.95 -5.01 22.06
C SER A 270 -14.08 -4.14 22.63
N PRO A 271 -13.94 -3.60 23.85
CA PRO A 271 -15.00 -2.81 24.49
C PRO A 271 -15.28 -1.48 23.76
N VAL A 272 -14.38 -1.09 22.85
CA VAL A 272 -14.43 0.18 22.10
C VAL A 272 -14.53 -0.05 20.58
N LEU A 273 -14.92 -1.25 20.14
CA LEU A 273 -15.19 -1.51 18.73
C LEU A 273 -16.29 -0.59 18.19
N LYS A 274 -16.22 -0.25 16.91
CA LYS A 274 -17.23 0.55 16.22
C LYS A 274 -18.19 -0.39 15.49
N TYR A 275 -19.45 -0.48 15.94
CA TYR A 275 -20.47 -1.30 15.29
C TYR A 275 -21.58 -0.43 14.70
N TRP A 276 -21.70 -0.43 13.37
CA TRP A 276 -22.79 0.25 12.66
C TRP A 276 -24.03 -0.63 12.60
N LYS A 277 -24.88 -0.52 13.62
CA LYS A 277 -26.14 -1.26 13.74
C LYS A 277 -27.13 -0.84 12.65
N SER A 278 -27.54 -1.79 11.80
CA SER A 278 -28.62 -1.62 10.83
C SER A 278 -29.33 -2.97 10.60
N PRO A 279 -30.57 -2.97 10.07
CA PRO A 279 -31.28 -4.23 9.77
C PRO A 279 -30.52 -5.18 8.84
N GLY A 280 -29.68 -4.65 7.93
CA GLY A 280 -28.84 -5.43 7.02
C GLY A 280 -27.46 -5.80 7.58
N ASN A 281 -27.15 -5.43 8.83
CA ASN A 281 -25.86 -5.73 9.46
C ASN A 281 -26.02 -6.38 10.85
N PRO A 282 -26.80 -7.47 11.00
CA PRO A 282 -26.82 -8.23 12.23
C PRO A 282 -25.47 -8.93 12.46
N LEU A 283 -25.13 -9.15 13.73
CA LEU A 283 -24.00 -9.98 14.15
C LEU A 283 -24.51 -11.30 14.72
N ALA A 284 -23.78 -12.38 14.48
CA ALA A 284 -23.96 -13.63 15.17
C ALA A 284 -23.54 -13.49 16.64
N ALA A 285 -24.27 -14.16 17.53
CA ALA A 285 -23.82 -14.29 18.91
C ALA A 285 -22.56 -15.17 18.96
N ALA A 286 -21.73 -14.97 20.00
CA ALA A 286 -20.55 -15.80 20.19
C ALA A 286 -20.94 -17.28 20.36
N GLY A 287 -20.39 -18.15 19.51
CA GLY A 287 -20.71 -19.58 19.47
C GLY A 287 -22.07 -19.93 18.87
N ASP A 288 -22.67 -19.05 18.06
CA ASP A 288 -23.92 -19.32 17.36
C ASP A 288 -23.80 -20.57 16.45
N PRO A 289 -24.54 -21.66 16.71
CA PRO A 289 -24.41 -22.90 15.95
C PRO A 289 -24.86 -22.76 14.50
N ARG A 290 -25.58 -21.69 14.14
CA ARG A 290 -25.98 -21.40 12.75
C ARG A 290 -24.79 -20.97 11.90
N TYR A 291 -23.71 -20.46 12.51
CA TYR A 291 -22.51 -19.99 11.82
C TYR A 291 -21.25 -20.53 12.52
N PRO A 292 -21.00 -21.85 12.45
CA PRO A 292 -19.99 -22.51 13.28
C PRO A 292 -18.55 -22.40 12.73
N HIS A 293 -18.36 -21.84 11.54
CA HIS A 293 -17.07 -21.82 10.86
C HIS A 293 -16.47 -20.42 10.89
N VAL A 294 -15.14 -20.32 11.02
CA VAL A 294 -14.41 -19.06 10.85
C VAL A 294 -14.24 -18.81 9.36
N MET A 295 -14.55 -17.61 8.92
CA MET A 295 -14.32 -17.14 7.57
C MET A 295 -13.23 -16.08 7.54
N THR A 296 -12.35 -16.19 6.55
CA THR A 296 -11.34 -15.17 6.24
C THR A 296 -11.36 -14.82 4.77
N THR A 297 -11.05 -13.56 4.44
CA THR A 297 -10.91 -13.11 3.05
C THR A 297 -9.47 -12.74 2.71
N TYR A 298 -9.03 -13.06 1.49
CA TYR A 298 -7.64 -12.82 1.06
C TYR A 298 -7.54 -12.52 -0.44
N ARG A 299 -6.31 -12.46 -0.94
CA ARG A 299 -6.00 -12.11 -2.33
C ARG A 299 -5.36 -13.28 -3.07
N LEU A 300 -5.44 -13.22 -4.39
CA LEU A 300 -4.76 -14.07 -5.35
C LEU A 300 -3.78 -13.23 -6.14
N THR A 301 -2.69 -13.86 -6.56
CA THR A 301 -1.62 -13.20 -7.34
C THR A 301 -2.18 -12.61 -8.64
N GLU A 302 -3.14 -13.29 -9.24
CA GLU A 302 -3.71 -13.00 -10.56
C GLU A 302 -4.78 -11.90 -10.52
N HIS A 303 -5.21 -11.45 -9.34
CA HIS A 303 -6.28 -10.48 -9.21
C HIS A 303 -5.93 -9.28 -8.33
N TYR A 304 -6.45 -8.11 -8.73
CA TYR A 304 -6.17 -6.84 -8.06
C TYR A 304 -7.45 -6.24 -7.46
N LEU A 305 -7.43 -6.01 -6.14
CA LEU A 305 -8.55 -5.48 -5.34
C LEU A 305 -9.86 -6.24 -5.60
N ALA A 306 -10.99 -5.58 -5.84
CA ALA A 306 -12.27 -6.23 -6.18
C ALA A 306 -12.32 -6.76 -7.63
N GLY A 307 -11.17 -6.93 -8.27
CA GLY A 307 -11.03 -7.43 -9.63
C GLY A 307 -11.44 -6.45 -10.73
N ALA A 308 -11.75 -5.19 -10.40
CA ALA A 308 -12.22 -4.18 -11.36
C ALA A 308 -11.24 -3.91 -12.52
N MET A 309 -9.95 -4.20 -12.34
CA MET A 309 -8.95 -4.18 -13.41
C MET A 309 -8.72 -5.58 -13.97
N SER A 310 -8.45 -6.55 -13.09
CA SER A 310 -7.95 -7.87 -13.50
C SER A 310 -9.00 -8.78 -14.13
N ARG A 311 -10.29 -8.63 -13.79
CA ARG A 311 -11.38 -9.45 -14.38
C ARG A 311 -11.75 -9.04 -15.81
N TRP A 312 -11.16 -7.96 -16.32
CA TRP A 312 -11.25 -7.55 -17.72
C TRP A 312 -10.03 -7.97 -18.55
N ASN A 313 -9.01 -8.55 -17.90
CA ASN A 313 -7.83 -9.05 -18.59
C ASN A 313 -7.99 -10.55 -18.87
N PRO A 314 -8.11 -10.98 -20.14
CA PRO A 314 -8.40 -12.36 -20.49
C PRO A 314 -7.35 -13.36 -19.96
N TRP A 315 -6.06 -12.99 -19.92
CA TRP A 315 -5.01 -13.87 -19.41
C TRP A 315 -5.13 -14.11 -17.91
N LEU A 316 -5.48 -13.07 -17.15
CA LEU A 316 -5.65 -13.21 -15.70
C LEU A 316 -6.92 -13.99 -15.36
N THR A 317 -8.00 -13.76 -16.11
CA THR A 317 -9.23 -14.53 -15.94
C THR A 317 -9.12 -15.97 -16.38
N GLU A 318 -8.25 -16.30 -17.34
CA GLU A 318 -7.97 -17.70 -17.69
C GLU A 318 -7.31 -18.45 -16.52
N LEU A 319 -6.40 -17.79 -15.79
CA LEU A 319 -5.71 -18.39 -14.64
C LEU A 319 -6.62 -18.56 -13.41
N GLN A 320 -7.52 -17.60 -13.15
CA GLN A 320 -8.47 -17.64 -12.03
C GLN A 320 -9.89 -17.30 -12.53
N PRO A 321 -10.62 -18.26 -13.12
CA PRO A 321 -11.84 -17.98 -13.88
C PRO A 321 -13.11 -17.90 -13.04
N GLU A 322 -13.16 -18.49 -11.85
CA GLU A 322 -14.38 -18.62 -11.06
C GLU A 322 -14.12 -18.35 -9.58
N LEU A 323 -15.10 -17.72 -8.91
CA LEU A 323 -15.08 -17.55 -7.45
C LEU A 323 -15.08 -18.91 -6.76
N PHE A 324 -14.18 -19.09 -5.80
CA PHE A 324 -14.07 -20.32 -5.01
C PHE A 324 -13.98 -20.05 -3.50
N VAL A 325 -14.19 -21.11 -2.71
CA VAL A 325 -13.93 -21.15 -1.27
C VAL A 325 -13.01 -22.30 -0.94
N GLU A 326 -11.93 -22.02 -0.23
CA GLU A 326 -10.99 -23.03 0.28
C GLU A 326 -11.51 -23.66 1.55
N ILE A 327 -11.60 -24.99 1.55
CA ILE A 327 -12.04 -25.78 2.69
C ILE A 327 -11.11 -26.96 2.95
N SER A 328 -11.03 -27.39 4.21
CA SER A 328 -10.26 -28.58 4.59
C SER A 328 -10.93 -29.86 4.08
N PRO A 329 -10.16 -30.95 3.87
CA PRO A 329 -10.73 -32.26 3.58
C PRO A 329 -11.68 -32.77 4.67
N GLU A 330 -11.46 -32.37 5.93
CA GLU A 330 -12.33 -32.71 7.08
C GLU A 330 -13.71 -32.08 6.92
N LEU A 331 -13.78 -30.76 6.73
CA LEU A 331 -15.04 -30.05 6.53
C LEU A 331 -15.77 -30.55 5.28
N ALA A 332 -15.02 -30.80 4.21
CA ALA A 332 -15.57 -31.34 2.97
C ALA A 332 -16.24 -32.71 3.17
N ARG A 333 -15.61 -33.62 3.94
CA ARG A 333 -16.20 -34.92 4.30
C ARG A 333 -17.44 -34.76 5.18
N GLU A 334 -17.38 -33.91 6.20
CA GLU A 334 -18.50 -33.66 7.12
C GLU A 334 -19.74 -33.11 6.39
N LYS A 335 -19.52 -32.29 5.35
CA LYS A 335 -20.58 -31.65 4.56
C LYS A 335 -20.90 -32.37 3.24
N ALA A 336 -20.25 -33.51 2.95
CA ALA A 336 -20.39 -34.26 1.69
C ALA A 336 -20.15 -33.43 0.41
N ILE A 337 -19.10 -32.59 0.43
CA ILE A 337 -18.70 -31.69 -0.65
C ILE A 337 -17.46 -32.25 -1.35
N ASN A 338 -17.55 -32.44 -2.66
CA ASN A 338 -16.40 -32.79 -3.49
C ASN A 338 -15.67 -31.53 -3.96
N ASN A 339 -14.42 -31.70 -4.40
CA ASN A 339 -13.70 -30.61 -5.05
C ASN A 339 -14.44 -30.16 -6.32
N LEU A 340 -14.55 -28.85 -6.54
CA LEU A 340 -15.29 -28.17 -7.62
C LEU A 340 -16.82 -28.26 -7.55
N ASP A 341 -17.38 -28.86 -6.49
CA ASP A 341 -18.83 -28.74 -6.23
C ASP A 341 -19.18 -27.27 -6.00
N TRP A 342 -20.42 -26.91 -6.36
CA TRP A 342 -20.97 -25.63 -5.97
C TRP A 342 -21.36 -25.67 -4.50
N VAL A 343 -21.04 -24.59 -3.78
CA VAL A 343 -21.37 -24.42 -2.38
C VAL A 343 -21.96 -23.04 -2.13
N ARG A 344 -22.74 -22.95 -1.06
CA ARG A 344 -23.32 -21.73 -0.53
C ARG A 344 -22.62 -21.40 0.77
N VAL A 345 -22.05 -20.21 0.85
CA VAL A 345 -21.44 -19.66 2.06
C VAL A 345 -22.34 -18.55 2.55
N SER A 346 -22.74 -18.60 3.82
CA SER A 346 -23.69 -17.63 4.39
C SER A 346 -23.22 -17.08 5.72
N SER A 347 -23.62 -15.85 6.01
CA SER A 347 -23.44 -15.18 7.29
C SER A 347 -24.79 -14.59 7.73
N PRO A 348 -24.89 -13.91 8.90
CA PRO A 348 -26.11 -13.20 9.27
C PRO A 348 -26.59 -12.16 8.25
N ARG A 349 -25.69 -11.70 7.36
CA ARG A 349 -25.94 -10.58 6.44
C ARG A 349 -26.40 -11.03 5.07
N GLY A 350 -25.93 -12.19 4.61
CA GLY A 350 -26.22 -12.64 3.26
C GLY A 350 -25.62 -14.00 2.95
N GLN A 351 -25.58 -14.30 1.66
CA GLN A 351 -25.04 -15.54 1.13
C GLN A 351 -24.39 -15.30 -0.21
N VAL A 352 -23.37 -16.09 -0.51
CA VAL A 352 -22.70 -16.13 -1.81
C VAL A 352 -22.56 -17.57 -2.28
N ARG A 353 -22.42 -17.76 -3.59
CA ARG A 353 -22.20 -19.05 -4.23
C ARG A 353 -20.79 -19.09 -4.82
N ALA A 354 -20.07 -20.18 -4.55
CA ALA A 354 -18.69 -20.36 -4.99
C ALA A 354 -18.40 -21.83 -5.30
N LYS A 355 -17.31 -22.09 -6.04
CA LYS A 355 -16.75 -23.43 -6.22
C LYS A 355 -15.99 -23.85 -4.97
N ALA A 356 -16.12 -25.11 -4.54
CA ALA A 356 -15.30 -25.64 -3.46
C ALA A 356 -13.89 -25.97 -3.97
N LEU A 357 -12.86 -25.43 -3.31
CA LEU A 357 -11.48 -25.87 -3.43
C LEU A 357 -11.11 -26.66 -2.19
N VAL A 358 -11.22 -27.99 -2.26
CA VAL A 358 -10.88 -28.89 -1.15
C VAL A 358 -9.37 -29.07 -1.10
N THR A 359 -8.73 -28.59 -0.03
CA THR A 359 -7.26 -28.53 0.03
C THR A 359 -6.71 -28.76 1.44
N ARG A 360 -5.62 -29.52 1.53
CA ARG A 360 -4.88 -29.77 2.78
C ARG A 360 -4.15 -28.54 3.33
N ARG A 361 -4.12 -27.44 2.58
CA ARG A 361 -3.63 -26.13 3.04
C ARG A 361 -4.53 -25.54 4.13
N MET A 362 -5.83 -25.82 4.05
CA MET A 362 -6.78 -25.48 5.11
C MET A 362 -6.81 -26.59 6.15
N ARG A 363 -6.76 -26.21 7.43
CA ARG A 363 -6.80 -27.15 8.56
C ARG A 363 -7.79 -26.70 9.62
N PRO A 364 -8.56 -27.63 10.21
CA PRO A 364 -9.33 -27.33 11.41
C PRO A 364 -8.40 -26.96 12.58
N LEU A 365 -8.89 -26.14 13.48
CA LEU A 365 -8.20 -25.74 14.71
C LEU A 365 -8.87 -26.42 15.90
N ASN A 366 -8.08 -26.84 16.90
CA ASN A 366 -8.62 -27.25 18.19
C ASN A 366 -8.55 -26.06 19.15
N ILE A 367 -9.70 -25.45 19.44
CA ILE A 367 -9.83 -24.28 20.30
C ILE A 367 -10.75 -24.64 21.46
N GLY A 368 -10.22 -24.65 22.69
CA GLY A 368 -11.01 -24.98 23.88
C GLY A 368 -11.65 -26.38 23.82
N GLY A 369 -10.98 -27.35 23.21
CA GLY A 369 -11.49 -28.72 23.04
C GLY A 369 -12.51 -28.88 21.91
N LYS A 370 -12.80 -27.81 21.15
CA LYS A 370 -13.71 -27.84 20.00
C LYS A 370 -12.91 -27.78 18.69
N ILE A 371 -13.32 -28.60 17.73
CA ILE A 371 -12.81 -28.50 16.36
C ILE A 371 -13.55 -27.35 15.66
N ILE A 372 -12.81 -26.30 15.32
CA ILE A 372 -13.29 -25.15 14.57
C ILE A 372 -12.74 -25.23 13.15
N HIS A 373 -13.64 -25.32 12.18
CA HIS A 373 -13.26 -25.27 10.77
C HIS A 373 -13.07 -23.83 10.31
N GLN A 374 -12.10 -23.63 9.42
CA GLN A 374 -11.84 -22.37 8.76
C GLN A 374 -12.16 -22.49 7.27
N VAL A 375 -12.78 -21.46 6.71
CA VAL A 375 -13.02 -21.33 5.27
C VAL A 375 -12.34 -20.07 4.75
N GLY A 376 -11.78 -20.16 3.56
CA GLY A 376 -11.02 -19.10 2.93
C GLY A 376 -11.67 -18.62 1.64
N MET A 377 -11.89 -17.31 1.48
CA MET A 377 -12.46 -16.78 0.24
C MET A 377 -11.67 -15.60 -0.35
N PRO A 378 -11.23 -15.67 -1.61
CA PRO A 378 -10.78 -14.49 -2.33
C PRO A 378 -11.97 -13.54 -2.62
N TRP A 379 -11.75 -12.22 -2.53
CA TRP A 379 -12.83 -11.21 -2.67
C TRP A 379 -12.77 -10.45 -4.02
N HIS A 380 -12.32 -11.13 -5.07
CA HIS A 380 -12.00 -10.50 -6.35
C HIS A 380 -13.16 -10.42 -7.34
N TRP A 381 -14.28 -11.10 -7.09
CA TRP A 381 -15.39 -11.22 -8.04
C TRP A 381 -16.48 -10.17 -7.82
N GLY A 382 -17.26 -9.97 -8.87
CA GLY A 382 -18.43 -9.11 -8.91
C GLY A 382 -19.25 -9.39 -10.16
N TYR A 383 -20.33 -8.63 -10.33
CA TYR A 383 -21.37 -8.89 -11.32
C TYR A 383 -20.99 -8.54 -12.78
N GLU A 384 -19.89 -7.82 -13.00
CA GLU A 384 -19.46 -7.33 -14.33
C GLU A 384 -17.99 -7.62 -14.61
N GLY A 385 -17.67 -8.17 -15.78
CA GLY A 385 -16.31 -8.48 -16.26
C GLY A 385 -16.32 -9.70 -17.20
N LEU A 386 -15.15 -10.12 -17.70
CA LEU A 386 -15.04 -11.39 -18.45
C LEU A 386 -15.26 -12.60 -17.53
N SER A 387 -14.86 -12.47 -16.27
CA SER A 387 -15.17 -13.41 -15.20
C SER A 387 -16.09 -12.72 -14.18
N THR A 388 -17.22 -13.37 -13.90
CA THR A 388 -18.26 -12.87 -12.98
C THR A 388 -18.45 -13.82 -11.80
N GLY A 389 -18.99 -13.30 -10.71
CA GLY A 389 -19.27 -14.06 -9.50
C GLY A 389 -19.82 -13.16 -8.40
N ASP A 390 -20.20 -13.77 -7.29
CA ASP A 390 -20.76 -13.02 -6.16
C ASP A 390 -19.70 -12.13 -5.48
N VAL A 391 -20.19 -11.08 -4.81
CA VAL A 391 -19.36 -10.15 -4.05
C VAL A 391 -19.18 -10.69 -2.63
N VAL A 392 -17.98 -11.14 -2.28
CA VAL A 392 -17.71 -11.77 -0.96
C VAL A 392 -17.94 -10.81 0.22
N ASN A 393 -17.84 -9.50 0.00
CA ASN A 393 -18.13 -8.50 1.03
C ASN A 393 -19.62 -8.45 1.42
N GLU A 394 -20.54 -9.11 0.70
CA GLU A 394 -21.92 -9.31 1.18
C GLU A 394 -21.97 -10.15 2.47
N LEU A 395 -20.89 -10.86 2.80
CA LEU A 395 -20.78 -11.66 4.00
C LEU A 395 -20.13 -10.93 5.18
N THR A 396 -19.40 -9.84 4.97
CA THR A 396 -18.59 -9.19 6.01
C THR A 396 -19.43 -8.24 6.87
N ALA A 397 -19.13 -8.17 8.16
CA ALA A 397 -19.81 -7.26 9.07
C ALA A 397 -19.27 -5.83 8.91
N LEU A 398 -20.16 -4.84 9.02
CA LEU A 398 -19.75 -3.45 9.23
C LEU A 398 -19.43 -3.26 10.72
N VAL A 399 -18.25 -3.77 11.11
CA VAL A 399 -17.61 -3.53 12.40
C VAL A 399 -16.21 -2.99 12.12
N GLY A 400 -15.87 -1.85 12.71
CA GLY A 400 -14.64 -1.14 12.47
C GLY A 400 -13.67 -1.23 13.64
N ASP A 401 -12.38 -1.26 13.31
CA ASP A 401 -11.29 -1.04 14.25
C ASP A 401 -11.53 0.22 15.10
N PRO A 402 -11.30 0.18 16.43
CA PRO A 402 -11.53 1.32 17.32
C PRO A 402 -10.83 2.60 16.88
N ASN A 403 -9.60 2.50 16.36
CA ASN A 403 -8.75 3.64 16.03
C ASN A 403 -9.08 4.17 14.61
N VAL A 404 -9.02 3.30 13.60
CA VAL A 404 -9.09 3.70 12.18
C VAL A 404 -10.39 3.34 11.47
N SER A 405 -11.31 2.64 12.15
CA SER A 405 -12.64 2.29 11.63
C SER A 405 -12.62 1.35 10.39
N ILE A 406 -11.48 0.69 10.12
CA ILE A 406 -11.35 -0.30 9.04
C ILE A 406 -12.17 -1.54 9.39
N HIS A 407 -12.95 -2.03 8.43
CA HIS A 407 -13.88 -3.14 8.65
C HIS A 407 -13.19 -4.48 8.96
N GLU A 408 -13.86 -5.31 9.76
CA GLU A 408 -13.43 -6.67 10.12
C GLU A 408 -13.67 -7.67 8.97
N GLY A 409 -12.74 -7.68 8.00
CA GLY A 409 -12.81 -8.57 6.83
C GLY A 409 -11.94 -9.83 6.92
N LYS A 410 -11.35 -10.13 8.07
CA LYS A 410 -10.32 -11.19 8.22
C LYS A 410 -10.71 -12.31 9.17
N ALA A 411 -11.57 -12.06 10.14
CA ALA A 411 -12.07 -13.05 11.07
C ALA A 411 -13.52 -12.71 11.39
N PHE A 412 -14.44 -13.52 10.90
CA PHE A 412 -15.87 -13.46 11.20
C PHE A 412 -16.45 -14.86 11.00
N VAL A 413 -17.75 -15.04 11.23
CA VAL A 413 -18.36 -16.37 11.16
C VAL A 413 -19.16 -16.60 9.89
N CYS A 414 -19.25 -17.86 9.47
CA CYS A 414 -20.12 -18.28 8.39
C CYS A 414 -20.66 -19.71 8.60
N ASN A 415 -21.61 -20.09 7.75
CA ASN A 415 -21.99 -21.47 7.47
C ASN A 415 -21.58 -21.81 6.03
N LEU A 416 -21.46 -23.11 5.75
CA LEU A 416 -21.12 -23.64 4.45
C LEU A 416 -21.95 -24.90 4.18
N GLU A 417 -22.59 -24.91 3.03
CA GLU A 417 -23.50 -25.96 2.58
C GLU A 417 -23.31 -26.26 1.09
N LYS A 418 -23.60 -27.50 0.69
CA LYS A 418 -23.64 -27.87 -0.73
C LYS A 418 -24.80 -27.15 -1.43
N ALA A 419 -24.58 -26.64 -2.64
CA ALA A 419 -25.54 -25.77 -3.36
C ALA A 419 -26.08 -26.37 -4.65
#